data_AF-A0AAV9CAX8-F1
#
_entry.id   AF-A0AAV9CAX8-F1
#
_cell.length_a   1.000
_cell.length_b   1.000
_cell.length_c   1.000
_cell.angle_alpha   90.00
_cell.angle_beta   90.00
_cell.angle_gamma   90.00
#
_symmetry.space_group_name_H-M   'P 1'
#
loop_
_entity.id
_entity.type
_entity.pdbx_description
1 polymer ?
#
loop_
_entity_poly.entity_id
_entity_poly.type
_entity_poly.pdbx_seq_one_letter_code
_entity_poly.pdbx_strand_id
1 'polypeptide(L)'
;MADEAKAKGNAAFSSGHFEEAIGHFTDAINLAPTNHVLYSNRSAAYASLHRYSDALSDAQKTVDLKPDWSKAYSRLGAAHFGLGNHADAVAAYKKGLEIDPNNQALKSALADAEASFPRRGQSSPFGNVFNGPDVWAKLTADPRTRGYLNQPDFLKMMQEVQRNPNNMNAYLSDQRMMDVLGVLLNVNLRTATPEEMGRDVDMGAVEKEKEEVKKKAGKVVGEEKVKEGEAVEEMEVEGEEREKRERKAEAQREKEKGNVAYKKKDFETAIGHYSRALELDDEDISFLTNRAAVYLEMGKQKYPEAVKHYTEALRRNPRDPKERGMQDPEIQTILSDPIMRQCKMVKLTMIARVTDGLPLAEGLDDGRDQKDADIYKQQAKMLFKNLSKGQNVASRMSIETGPYVFYYIIEGRVCYLTMCDRSYPKKLAFQYLEDLKNEFERVNGGQIETASRPYAFIKFDTFIQKTKKLYLDTRTQRNLAKLNDELYEVHQIMTRNVQEVLGVGEKLDQVSQLSSRLTSESRIYADKAKDLNRQALIRKWAPVAIVIGIVLLLFWVKMKIW
;
A
#
# COMPACT_ATOMS: atom_id res chain seq x y z
N MET A 1 28.34 -12.97 -30.49
CA MET A 1 28.05 -11.53 -30.29
C MET A 1 27.49 -11.27 -28.87
N ALA A 2 26.35 -11.83 -28.47
CA ALA A 2 25.80 -11.61 -27.11
C ALA A 2 26.72 -12.13 -25.97
N ASP A 3 27.32 -13.31 -26.13
CA ASP A 3 28.25 -13.85 -25.12
C ASP A 3 29.57 -13.08 -25.00
N GLU A 4 30.00 -12.45 -26.10
CA GLU A 4 31.19 -11.60 -26.11
C GLU A 4 30.92 -10.29 -25.35
N ALA A 5 29.76 -9.66 -25.59
CA ALA A 5 29.32 -8.49 -24.83
C ALA A 5 29.12 -8.81 -23.34
N LYS A 6 28.56 -9.99 -23.02
CA LYS A 6 28.48 -10.50 -21.64
C LYS A 6 29.86 -10.67 -20.99
N ALA A 7 30.84 -11.21 -21.72
CA ALA A 7 32.20 -11.39 -21.22
C ALA A 7 32.88 -10.04 -20.95
N LYS A 8 32.73 -9.06 -21.85
CA LYS A 8 33.21 -7.68 -21.64
C LYS A 8 32.55 -7.03 -20.42
N GLY A 9 31.23 -7.17 -20.28
CA GLY A 9 30.49 -6.68 -19.11
C GLY A 9 30.96 -7.31 -17.79
N ASN A 10 31.22 -8.62 -17.77
CA ASN A 10 31.75 -9.30 -16.59
C ASN A 10 33.18 -8.85 -16.26
N ALA A 11 34.02 -8.60 -17.27
CA ALA A 11 35.38 -8.10 -17.08
C ALA A 11 35.38 -6.67 -16.52
N ALA A 12 34.54 -5.80 -17.07
CA ALA A 12 34.35 -4.43 -16.57
C ALA A 12 33.82 -4.43 -15.12
N PHE A 13 32.83 -5.29 -14.82
CA PHE A 13 32.27 -5.45 -13.48
C PHE A 13 33.33 -5.91 -12.47
N SER A 14 34.17 -6.88 -12.84
CA SER A 14 35.25 -7.38 -11.98
C SER A 14 36.36 -6.35 -11.78
N SER A 15 36.50 -5.41 -12.70
CA SER A 15 37.46 -4.30 -12.64
C SER A 15 36.92 -3.08 -11.88
N GLY A 16 35.68 -3.13 -11.37
CA GLY A 16 35.03 -2.02 -10.68
C GLY A 16 34.45 -0.92 -11.60
N HIS A 17 34.54 -1.09 -12.92
CA HIS A 17 33.97 -0.16 -13.90
C HIS A 17 32.49 -0.50 -14.16
N PHE A 18 31.63 -0.16 -13.19
CA PHE A 18 30.23 -0.59 -13.20
C PHE A 18 29.39 0.06 -14.31
N GLU A 19 29.62 1.32 -14.66
CA GLU A 19 28.94 2.03 -15.77
C GLU A 19 29.25 1.39 -17.12
N GLU A 20 30.51 1.04 -17.36
CA GLU A 20 30.93 0.35 -18.58
C GLU A 20 30.33 -1.07 -18.62
N ALA A 21 30.30 -1.76 -17.48
CA ALA A 21 29.62 -3.04 -17.35
C ALA A 21 28.13 -2.95 -17.70
N ILE A 22 27.44 -1.89 -17.27
CA ILE A 22 26.03 -1.64 -17.61
C ILE A 22 25.86 -1.46 -19.13
N GLY A 23 26.75 -0.70 -19.78
CA GLY A 23 26.76 -0.53 -21.24
C GLY A 23 26.86 -1.87 -21.94
N HIS A 24 27.89 -2.66 -21.62
CA HIS A 24 28.10 -3.98 -22.23
C HIS A 24 26.99 -4.99 -21.93
N PHE A 25 26.40 -4.99 -20.73
CA PHE A 25 25.24 -5.83 -20.45
C PHE A 25 23.99 -5.37 -21.21
N THR A 26 23.83 -4.06 -21.45
CA THR A 26 22.73 -3.53 -22.27
C THR A 26 22.87 -3.95 -23.72
N ASP A 27 24.07 -3.89 -24.28
CA ASP A 27 24.35 -4.41 -25.63
C ASP A 27 24.07 -5.92 -25.70
N ALA A 28 24.50 -6.68 -24.68
CA ALA A 28 24.23 -8.11 -24.61
C ALA A 28 22.72 -8.42 -24.53
N ILE A 29 21.95 -7.60 -23.79
CA ILE A 29 20.49 -7.73 -23.65
C ILE A 29 19.79 -7.42 -24.97
N ASN A 30 20.23 -6.40 -25.70
CA ASN A 30 19.67 -6.08 -27.03
C ASN A 30 19.83 -7.25 -28.01
N LEU A 31 20.91 -8.03 -27.87
CA LEU A 31 21.17 -9.22 -28.68
C LEU A 31 20.48 -10.49 -28.15
N ALA A 32 20.21 -10.59 -26.85
CA ALA A 32 19.61 -11.75 -26.20
C ALA A 32 18.62 -11.35 -25.07
N PRO A 33 17.44 -10.81 -25.41
CA PRO A 33 16.52 -10.19 -24.45
C PRO A 33 15.81 -11.17 -23.51
N THR A 34 15.93 -12.48 -23.74
CA THR A 34 15.36 -13.53 -22.90
C THR A 34 16.36 -14.14 -21.91
N ASN A 35 17.63 -13.69 -21.95
CA ASN A 35 18.67 -14.23 -21.08
C ASN A 35 18.65 -13.58 -19.68
N HIS A 36 18.00 -14.25 -18.74
CA HIS A 36 17.89 -13.86 -17.33
C HIS A 36 19.25 -13.55 -16.65
N VAL A 37 20.35 -14.20 -17.07
CA VAL A 37 21.68 -13.95 -16.48
C VAL A 37 22.17 -12.53 -16.77
N LEU A 38 21.84 -11.97 -17.93
CA LEU A 38 22.27 -10.62 -18.31
C LEU A 38 21.58 -9.56 -17.45
N TYR A 39 20.27 -9.70 -17.23
CA TYR A 39 19.51 -8.86 -16.30
C TYR A 39 20.03 -9.00 -14.86
N SER A 40 20.34 -10.21 -14.41
CA SER A 40 20.92 -10.44 -13.07
C SER A 40 22.29 -9.77 -12.88
N ASN A 41 23.13 -9.77 -13.91
CA ASN A 41 24.45 -9.15 -13.87
C ASN A 41 24.36 -7.62 -13.96
N ARG A 42 23.48 -7.08 -14.81
CA ARG A 42 23.24 -5.64 -14.90
C ARG A 42 22.58 -5.08 -13.63
N SER A 43 21.66 -5.84 -13.01
CA SER A 43 21.11 -5.54 -11.69
C SER A 43 22.20 -5.43 -10.62
N ALA A 44 23.19 -6.32 -10.63
CA ALA A 44 24.33 -6.25 -9.71
C ALA A 44 25.19 -5.00 -9.95
N ALA A 45 25.41 -4.62 -11.21
CA ALA A 45 26.15 -3.40 -11.56
C ALA A 45 25.42 -2.15 -11.07
N TYR A 46 24.10 -2.06 -11.29
CA TYR A 46 23.29 -0.97 -10.74
C TYR A 46 23.31 -0.92 -9.21
N ALA A 47 23.22 -2.06 -8.53
CA ALA A 47 23.28 -2.11 -7.06
C ALA A 47 24.65 -1.64 -6.53
N SER A 48 25.74 -1.96 -7.23
CA SER A 48 27.10 -1.52 -6.87
C SER A 48 27.29 0.00 -6.98
N LEU A 49 26.43 0.66 -7.77
CA LEU A 49 26.38 2.11 -7.94
C LEU A 49 25.31 2.78 -7.07
N HIS A 50 24.70 2.03 -6.15
CA HIS A 50 23.58 2.48 -5.32
C HIS A 50 22.34 2.92 -6.12
N ARG A 51 22.24 2.52 -7.40
CA ARG A 51 21.08 2.74 -8.28
C ARG A 51 20.06 1.64 -8.08
N TYR A 52 19.54 1.54 -6.86
CA TYR A 52 18.71 0.40 -6.45
C TYR A 52 17.36 0.32 -7.16
N SER A 53 16.83 1.43 -7.68
CA SER A 53 15.61 1.43 -8.49
C SER A 53 15.79 0.71 -9.83
N ASP A 54 16.95 0.92 -10.48
CA ASP A 54 17.28 0.29 -11.76
C ASP A 54 17.64 -1.18 -11.52
N ALA A 55 18.38 -1.46 -10.43
CA ALA A 55 18.66 -2.81 -9.98
C ALA A 55 17.39 -3.62 -9.71
N LEU A 56 16.35 -2.99 -9.13
CA LEU A 56 15.06 -3.61 -8.85
C LEU A 56 14.33 -4.00 -10.14
N SER A 57 14.31 -3.10 -11.13
CA SER A 57 13.68 -3.37 -12.44
C SER A 57 14.30 -4.60 -13.12
N ASP A 58 15.63 -4.67 -13.16
CA ASP A 58 16.34 -5.81 -13.75
C ASP A 58 16.22 -7.09 -12.91
N ALA A 59 16.19 -6.97 -11.58
CA ALA A 59 15.97 -8.11 -10.71
C ALA A 59 14.56 -8.71 -10.90
N GLN A 60 13.53 -7.87 -11.00
CA GLN A 60 12.17 -8.32 -11.29
C GLN A 60 12.10 -9.00 -12.67
N LYS A 61 12.73 -8.41 -13.69
CA LYS A 61 12.80 -9.03 -15.02
C LYS A 61 13.52 -10.39 -15.00
N THR A 62 14.54 -10.54 -14.15
CA THR A 62 15.22 -11.82 -13.94
C THR A 62 14.28 -12.88 -13.36
N VAL A 63 13.46 -12.51 -12.36
CA VAL A 63 12.46 -13.40 -11.76
C VAL A 63 11.36 -13.76 -12.76
N ASP A 64 10.90 -12.79 -13.56
CA ASP A 64 9.86 -13.02 -14.58
C ASP A 64 10.35 -14.00 -15.67
N LEU A 65 11.62 -13.89 -16.07
CA LEU A 65 12.23 -14.78 -17.07
C LEU A 65 12.59 -16.15 -16.50
N LYS A 66 12.98 -16.22 -15.22
CA LYS A 66 13.38 -17.48 -14.56
C LYS A 66 12.97 -17.50 -13.08
N PRO A 67 11.72 -17.91 -12.78
CA PRO A 67 11.18 -17.90 -11.41
C PRO A 67 11.70 -19.03 -10.52
N ASP A 68 12.39 -20.03 -11.07
CA ASP A 68 12.98 -21.16 -10.35
C ASP A 68 14.47 -20.95 -10.00
N TRP A 69 14.98 -19.73 -10.16
CA TRP A 69 16.40 -19.43 -9.93
C TRP A 69 16.64 -18.62 -8.65
N SER A 70 17.23 -19.25 -7.64
CA SER A 70 17.48 -18.65 -6.31
C SER A 70 18.30 -17.35 -6.38
N LYS A 71 19.23 -17.21 -7.34
CA LYS A 71 20.02 -15.99 -7.54
C LYS A 71 19.17 -14.80 -8.00
N ALA A 72 18.05 -15.03 -8.70
CA ALA A 72 17.12 -13.97 -9.09
C ALA A 72 16.52 -13.29 -7.85
N TYR A 73 16.04 -14.09 -6.90
CA TYR A 73 15.52 -13.61 -5.62
C TYR A 73 16.58 -12.98 -4.73
N SER A 74 17.83 -13.43 -4.84
CA SER A 74 18.97 -12.76 -4.19
C SER A 74 19.16 -11.32 -4.70
N ARG A 75 19.05 -11.11 -6.03
CA ARG A 75 19.12 -9.76 -6.63
C ARG A 75 17.91 -8.92 -6.27
N LEU A 76 16.73 -9.51 -6.27
CA LEU A 76 15.48 -8.83 -5.91
C LEU A 76 15.52 -8.34 -4.45
N GLY A 77 15.94 -9.21 -3.53
CA GLY A 77 16.10 -8.86 -2.12
C GLY A 77 17.16 -7.79 -1.90
N ALA A 78 18.30 -7.85 -2.62
CA ALA A 78 19.35 -6.84 -2.51
C ALA A 78 18.90 -5.46 -3.00
N ALA A 79 18.14 -5.41 -4.09
CA ALA A 79 17.57 -4.17 -4.61
C ALA A 79 16.53 -3.57 -3.65
N HIS A 80 15.62 -4.38 -3.10
CA HIS A 80 14.67 -3.92 -2.08
C HIS A 80 15.35 -3.47 -0.80
N PHE A 81 16.38 -4.17 -0.36
CA PHE A 81 17.16 -3.82 0.83
C PHE A 81 17.86 -2.46 0.66
N GLY A 82 18.49 -2.23 -0.50
CA GLY A 82 19.10 -0.94 -0.83
C GLY A 82 18.12 0.24 -0.95
N LEU A 83 16.85 -0.05 -1.28
CA LEU A 83 15.76 0.96 -1.29
C LEU A 83 15.15 1.22 0.10
N GLY A 84 15.55 0.49 1.14
CA GLY A 84 14.93 0.57 2.48
C GLY A 84 13.62 -0.21 2.62
N ASN A 85 13.21 -0.96 1.60
CA ASN A 85 12.02 -1.81 1.62
C ASN A 85 12.33 -3.15 2.30
N HIS A 86 12.63 -3.11 3.61
CA HIS A 86 13.08 -4.29 4.36
C HIS A 86 12.05 -5.44 4.36
N ALA A 87 10.74 -5.13 4.40
CA ALA A 87 9.69 -6.15 4.33
C ALA A 87 9.73 -6.95 3.03
N ASP A 88 9.84 -6.26 1.90
CA ASP A 88 9.90 -6.88 0.57
C ASP A 88 11.22 -7.63 0.37
N ALA A 89 12.33 -7.10 0.92
CA ALA A 89 13.62 -7.78 0.92
C ALA A 89 13.56 -9.13 1.66
N VAL A 90 12.98 -9.16 2.86
CA VAL A 90 12.76 -10.39 3.64
C VAL A 90 11.92 -11.40 2.86
N ALA A 91 10.82 -10.94 2.23
CA ALA A 91 9.96 -11.80 1.42
C ALA A 91 10.70 -12.39 0.20
N ALA A 92 11.50 -11.58 -0.49
CA ALA A 92 12.31 -12.03 -1.62
C ALA A 92 13.37 -13.06 -1.20
N TYR A 93 14.11 -12.81 -0.11
CA TYR A 93 15.11 -13.76 0.37
C TYR A 93 14.51 -15.08 0.85
N LYS A 94 13.34 -15.04 1.52
CA LYS A 94 12.61 -16.26 1.91
C LYS A 94 12.21 -17.10 0.70
N LYS A 95 11.68 -16.50 -0.36
CA LYS A 95 11.42 -17.20 -1.63
C LYS A 95 12.68 -17.79 -2.26
N GLY A 96 13.80 -17.06 -2.21
CA GLY A 96 15.08 -17.59 -2.67
C GLY A 96 15.52 -18.84 -1.90
N LEU A 97 15.30 -18.87 -0.59
CA LEU A 97 15.60 -20.01 0.29
C LEU A 97 14.61 -21.17 0.16
N GLU A 98 13.37 -20.91 -0.29
CA GLU A 98 12.44 -21.99 -0.66
C GLU A 98 12.97 -22.78 -1.87
N ILE A 99 13.64 -22.09 -2.81
CA ILE A 99 14.23 -22.71 -4.01
C ILE A 99 15.58 -23.36 -3.70
N ASP A 100 16.45 -22.68 -2.93
CA ASP A 100 17.76 -23.19 -2.53
C ASP A 100 17.97 -23.02 -1.00
N PRO A 101 17.51 -23.99 -0.19
CA PRO A 101 17.57 -23.90 1.27
C PRO A 101 18.98 -23.90 1.85
N ASN A 102 20.00 -24.27 1.08
CA ASN A 102 21.39 -24.39 1.53
C ASN A 102 22.25 -23.18 1.16
N ASN A 103 21.67 -22.19 0.48
CA ASN A 103 22.38 -21.00 0.06
C ASN A 103 22.78 -20.09 1.24
N GLN A 104 24.06 -20.11 1.60
CA GLN A 104 24.58 -19.33 2.73
C GLN A 104 24.46 -17.81 2.51
N ALA A 105 24.64 -17.34 1.27
CA ALA A 105 24.54 -15.92 0.94
C ALA A 105 23.11 -15.39 1.17
N LEU A 106 22.09 -16.16 0.78
CA LEU A 106 20.69 -15.82 1.06
C LEU A 106 20.35 -15.87 2.56
N LYS A 107 20.91 -16.81 3.32
CA LYS A 107 20.73 -16.87 4.79
C LYS A 107 21.31 -15.64 5.47
N SER A 108 22.52 -15.25 5.08
CA SER A 108 23.17 -14.03 5.60
C SER A 108 22.34 -12.79 5.24
N ALA A 109 21.97 -12.63 3.97
CA ALA A 109 21.22 -11.47 3.51
C ALA A 109 19.82 -11.38 4.13
N LEU A 110 19.18 -12.52 4.42
CA LEU A 110 17.94 -12.57 5.17
C LEU A 110 18.14 -12.10 6.62
N ALA A 111 19.19 -12.56 7.30
CA ALA A 111 19.50 -12.14 8.66
C ALA A 111 19.77 -10.63 8.73
N ASP A 112 20.50 -10.07 7.77
CA ASP A 112 20.78 -8.64 7.67
C ASP A 112 19.49 -7.82 7.42
N ALA A 113 18.60 -8.34 6.56
CA ALA A 113 17.30 -7.74 6.30
C ALA A 113 16.35 -7.80 7.49
N GLU A 114 16.32 -8.91 8.23
CA GLU A 114 15.51 -9.07 9.44
C GLU A 114 16.06 -8.26 10.63
N ALA A 115 17.38 -8.08 10.73
CA ALA A 115 17.99 -7.20 11.72
C ALA A 115 17.69 -5.72 11.47
N SER A 116 17.58 -5.34 10.19
CA SER A 116 17.22 -3.99 9.76
C SER A 116 15.71 -3.73 9.80
N PHE A 117 14.89 -4.78 9.93
CA PHE A 117 13.45 -4.67 10.09
C PHE A 117 13.10 -4.43 11.57
N PRO A 118 12.53 -3.27 11.96
CA PRO A 118 12.09 -3.06 13.33
C PRO A 118 10.97 -4.07 13.63
N ARG A 119 11.22 -4.95 14.59
CA ARG A 119 10.21 -5.91 15.05
C ARG A 119 9.00 -5.14 15.58
N ARG A 120 7.96 -5.01 14.76
CA ARG A 120 6.63 -4.54 15.17
C ARG A 120 6.14 -5.44 16.30
N GLY A 121 6.33 -4.96 17.53
CA GLY A 121 5.99 -5.69 18.74
C GLY A 121 6.62 -5.11 20.01
N GLN A 122 7.84 -4.57 19.97
CA GLN A 122 8.52 -4.04 21.16
C GLN A 122 9.58 -3.00 20.79
N SER A 123 9.16 -1.75 20.60
CA SER A 123 10.04 -0.59 20.77
C SER A 123 9.14 0.60 21.08
N SER A 124 8.89 0.81 22.37
CA SER A 124 8.29 2.07 22.82
C SER A 124 9.22 3.20 22.34
N PRO A 125 8.71 4.31 21.78
CA PRO A 125 9.50 5.41 21.20
C PRO A 125 10.57 6.02 22.13
N PHE A 126 10.59 5.60 23.40
CA PHE A 126 11.46 6.08 24.47
C PHE A 126 12.56 5.10 24.89
N GLY A 127 12.63 3.89 24.29
CA GLY A 127 13.52 2.81 24.74
C GLY A 127 15.02 3.14 24.74
N ASN A 128 15.45 4.11 23.94
CA ASN A 128 16.85 4.54 23.86
C ASN A 128 17.15 5.81 24.67
N VAL A 129 16.15 6.45 25.27
CA VAL A 129 16.30 7.75 25.95
C VAL A 129 16.86 7.59 27.38
N PHE A 130 16.60 6.44 28.01
CA PHE A 130 16.99 6.15 29.41
C PHE A 130 18.34 5.43 29.56
N ASN A 131 18.93 4.99 28.45
CA ASN A 131 20.18 4.22 28.41
C ASN A 131 21.40 5.04 27.98
N GLY A 132 21.25 6.36 27.80
CA GLY A 132 22.35 7.25 27.45
C GLY A 132 23.32 7.47 28.62
N PRO A 133 24.64 7.62 28.37
CA PRO A 133 25.64 7.89 29.41
C PRO A 133 25.39 9.22 30.16
N ASP A 134 24.63 10.15 29.55
CA ASP A 134 24.38 11.50 30.07
C ASP A 134 23.06 11.63 30.84
N VAL A 135 22.28 10.54 31.00
CA VAL A 135 20.95 10.57 31.63
C VAL A 135 21.03 11.11 33.05
N TRP A 136 21.96 10.61 33.85
CA TRP A 136 22.13 11.04 35.24
C TRP A 136 22.63 12.48 35.35
N ALA A 137 23.54 12.89 34.47
CA ALA A 137 24.06 14.27 34.44
C ALA A 137 22.93 15.28 34.15
N LYS A 138 22.06 14.99 33.17
CA LYS A 138 20.92 15.84 32.81
C LYS A 138 19.88 15.93 33.93
N LEU A 139 19.63 14.83 34.64
CA LEU A 139 18.68 14.80 35.77
C LEU A 139 19.20 15.50 37.02
N THR A 140 20.51 15.51 37.26
CA THR A 140 21.10 16.29 38.36
C THR A 140 21.18 17.79 38.08
N ALA A 141 21.21 18.16 36.80
CA ALA A 141 21.32 19.55 36.35
C ALA A 141 19.97 20.30 36.37
N ASP A 142 18.84 19.61 36.16
CA ASP A 142 17.52 20.25 36.11
C ASP A 142 16.93 20.43 37.54
N PRO A 143 16.47 21.65 37.90
CA PRO A 143 15.89 21.93 39.21
C PRO A 143 14.66 21.08 39.57
N ARG A 144 13.91 20.58 38.58
CA ARG A 144 12.67 19.80 38.78
C ARG A 144 12.95 18.36 39.18
N THR A 145 13.93 17.73 38.54
CA THR A 145 14.22 16.30 38.69
C THR A 145 15.25 16.03 39.79
N ARG A 146 16.07 17.02 40.16
CA ARG A 146 17.03 16.92 41.27
C ARG A 146 16.38 16.54 42.61
N GLY A 147 15.16 17.01 42.88
CA GLY A 147 14.42 16.66 44.10
C GLY A 147 13.99 15.19 44.17
N TYR A 148 13.78 14.56 43.01
CA TYR A 148 13.36 13.16 42.91
C TYR A 148 14.51 12.18 43.12
N LEU A 149 15.75 12.60 42.82
CA LEU A 149 16.94 11.78 43.01
C LEU A 149 17.23 11.43 44.48
N ASN A 150 16.66 12.16 45.43
CA ASN A 150 16.76 11.87 46.87
C ASN A 150 15.72 10.83 47.35
N GLN A 151 14.80 10.41 46.48
CA GLN A 151 13.73 9.47 46.84
C GLN A 151 14.12 8.03 46.44
N PRO A 152 14.15 7.08 47.40
CA PRO A 152 14.62 5.71 47.13
C PRO A 152 13.68 4.90 46.22
N ASP A 153 12.39 5.21 46.22
CA ASP A 153 11.37 4.60 45.34
C ASP A 153 11.53 5.06 43.88
N PHE A 154 11.84 6.34 43.66
CA PHE A 154 12.09 6.91 42.34
C PHE A 154 13.37 6.35 41.70
N LEU A 155 14.44 6.18 42.49
CA LEU A 155 15.68 5.53 42.01
C LEU A 155 15.44 4.07 41.59
N LYS A 156 14.61 3.34 42.33
CA LYS A 156 14.20 1.97 41.98
C LYS A 156 13.41 1.94 40.67
N MET A 157 12.46 2.86 40.50
CA MET A 157 11.68 3.02 39.27
C MET A 157 12.59 3.26 38.06
N MET A 158 13.56 4.17 38.17
CA MET A 158 14.52 4.45 37.10
C MET A 158 15.39 3.23 36.75
N GLN A 159 15.85 2.47 37.75
CA GLN A 159 16.60 1.24 37.54
C GLN A 159 15.78 0.12 36.87
N GLU A 160 14.49 0.00 37.21
CA GLU A 160 13.60 -0.98 36.59
C GLU A 160 13.30 -0.64 35.13
N VAL A 161 13.16 0.66 34.81
CA VAL A 161 13.00 1.13 33.43
C VAL A 161 14.27 0.95 32.60
N GLN A 162 15.46 1.18 33.20
CA GLN A 162 16.74 0.92 32.53
C GLN A 162 16.98 -0.57 32.27
N ARG A 163 16.59 -1.46 33.20
CA ARG A 163 16.70 -2.92 33.02
C ARG A 163 15.71 -3.45 32.00
N ASN A 164 14.48 -2.92 31.96
CA ASN A 164 13.43 -3.37 31.06
C ASN A 164 12.63 -2.16 30.51
N PRO A 165 12.83 -1.77 29.24
CA PRO A 165 12.09 -0.67 28.60
C PRO A 165 10.57 -0.83 28.57
N ASN A 166 10.07 -2.07 28.73
CA ASN A 166 8.63 -2.37 28.78
C ASN A 166 7.98 -1.98 30.11
N ASN A 167 8.75 -1.88 31.21
CA ASN A 167 8.21 -1.50 32.53
C ASN A 167 7.84 -0.01 32.59
N MET A 168 8.40 0.81 31.71
CA MET A 168 8.10 2.24 31.61
C MET A 168 6.60 2.52 31.43
N ASN A 169 5.86 1.68 30.70
CA ASN A 169 4.43 1.87 30.47
C ASN A 169 3.61 1.89 31.78
N ALA A 170 4.08 1.19 32.83
CA ALA A 170 3.45 1.20 34.14
C ALA A 170 3.70 2.51 34.92
N TYR A 171 4.74 3.25 34.55
CA TYR A 171 5.18 4.47 35.22
C TYR A 171 4.86 5.75 34.43
N LEU A 172 4.27 5.66 33.23
CA LEU A 172 3.81 6.82 32.45
C LEU A 172 2.72 7.63 33.15
N SER A 173 2.01 7.02 34.11
CA SER A 173 1.03 7.70 34.95
C SER A 173 1.66 8.47 36.13
N ASP A 174 2.95 8.27 36.42
CA ASP A 174 3.67 9.00 37.46
C ASP A 174 4.16 10.35 36.92
N GLN A 175 3.75 11.44 37.56
CA GLN A 175 4.14 12.81 37.19
C GLN A 175 5.67 12.99 37.19
N ARG A 176 6.39 12.30 38.08
CA ARG A 176 7.86 12.35 38.18
C ARG A 176 8.51 11.74 36.94
N MET A 177 7.89 10.72 36.33
CA MET A 177 8.39 10.08 35.11
C MET A 177 8.20 10.99 33.89
N MET A 178 7.10 11.75 33.84
CA MET A 178 6.85 12.73 32.76
C MET A 178 7.81 13.91 32.82
N ASP A 179 8.17 14.38 34.02
CA ASP A 179 9.18 15.42 34.21
C ASP A 179 10.58 14.92 33.78
N VAL A 180 10.92 13.65 34.04
CA VAL A 180 12.17 13.00 33.54
C VAL A 180 12.18 12.91 32.02
N LEU A 181 11.09 12.46 31.40
CA LEU A 181 10.95 12.39 29.95
C LEU A 181 11.10 13.76 29.32
N GLY A 182 10.52 14.80 29.93
CA GLY A 182 10.68 16.18 29.50
C GLY A 182 12.13 16.65 29.54
N VAL A 183 12.87 16.35 30.61
CA VAL A 183 14.29 16.71 30.72
C VAL A 183 15.17 15.94 29.72
N LEU A 184 14.91 14.65 29.51
CA LEU A 184 15.72 13.82 28.62
C LEU A 184 15.44 14.08 27.14
N LEU A 185 14.20 14.43 26.79
CA LEU A 185 13.79 14.82 25.44
C LEU A 185 13.95 16.32 25.18
N ASN A 186 14.35 17.10 26.19
CA ASN A 186 14.44 18.56 26.13
C ASN A 186 13.10 19.22 25.75
N VAL A 187 11.99 18.70 26.28
CA VAL A 187 10.62 19.18 26.06
C VAL A 187 9.99 19.58 27.39
N ASN A 188 9.45 20.80 27.51
CA ASN A 188 8.68 21.22 28.67
C ASN A 188 7.24 20.69 28.57
N LEU A 189 7.00 19.49 29.11
CA LEU A 189 5.69 18.81 29.12
C LEU A 189 4.76 19.30 30.25
N ARG A 190 4.65 20.62 30.47
CA ARG A 190 3.62 21.20 31.36
C ARG A 190 2.64 22.03 30.55
N THR A 191 1.43 21.47 30.41
CA THR A 191 0.17 22.13 30.04
C THR A 191 0.23 23.05 28.81
N ALA A 192 -0.03 22.49 27.63
CA ALA A 192 -0.41 23.29 26.46
C ALA A 192 -1.91 23.13 26.20
N THR A 193 -2.68 24.16 26.54
CA THR A 193 -4.01 24.44 26.01
C THR A 193 -3.92 24.79 24.51
N PRO A 194 -5.02 24.67 23.74
CA PRO A 194 -4.98 24.64 22.26
C PRO A 194 -4.62 25.95 21.51
N GLU A 195 -4.13 27.00 22.18
CA GLU A 195 -4.17 28.36 21.60
C GLU A 195 -2.83 28.97 21.14
N GLU A 196 -1.68 28.32 21.29
CA GLU A 196 -0.39 28.96 20.94
C GLU A 196 0.61 28.04 20.19
N MET A 197 0.25 27.60 18.99
CA MET A 197 1.24 27.19 17.97
C MET A 197 1.00 27.94 16.66
N GLY A 198 1.37 29.21 16.70
CA GLY A 198 1.58 30.03 15.52
C GLY A 198 2.67 31.04 15.83
N ARG A 199 3.92 30.73 15.45
CA ARG A 199 4.93 31.68 14.96
C ARG A 199 6.27 30.99 14.67
N ASP A 200 6.79 31.38 13.51
CA ASP A 200 8.02 30.98 12.86
C ASP A 200 9.29 31.44 13.60
N VAL A 201 10.40 30.74 13.37
CA VAL A 201 11.76 31.31 13.46
C VAL A 201 12.58 30.82 12.27
N ASP A 202 13.13 31.79 11.55
CA ASP A 202 13.98 31.73 10.36
C ASP A 202 15.48 31.83 10.72
N MET A 203 16.35 31.25 9.89
CA MET A 203 17.56 31.85 9.26
C MET A 203 18.69 30.84 8.95
N GLY A 204 18.77 30.47 7.66
CA GLY A 204 19.89 30.71 6.73
C GLY A 204 21.37 30.48 7.10
N ALA A 205 22.02 29.61 6.31
CA ALA A 205 23.32 29.74 5.61
C ALA A 205 23.77 28.31 5.19
N VAL A 206 24.11 27.94 3.96
CA VAL A 206 25.08 28.52 3.01
C VAL A 206 24.75 28.00 1.60
N GLU A 207 24.53 28.91 0.65
CA GLU A 207 24.74 28.66 -0.79
C GLU A 207 26.10 29.25 -1.18
N LYS A 208 26.88 28.52 -2.00
CA LYS A 208 27.62 29.07 -3.16
C LYS A 208 28.45 28.01 -3.91
N GLU A 209 28.58 28.27 -5.21
CA GLU A 209 29.39 27.63 -6.26
C GLU A 209 28.70 26.49 -7.03
N LYS A 210 28.54 26.51 -8.36
CA LYS A 210 29.06 27.38 -9.43
C LYS A 210 28.16 27.20 -10.66
N GLU A 211 27.66 28.32 -11.18
CA GLU A 211 27.20 28.47 -12.55
C GLU A 211 28.40 28.98 -13.35
N GLU A 212 28.88 28.26 -14.37
CA GLU A 212 29.61 28.90 -15.46
C GLU A 212 29.70 28.05 -16.75
N VAL A 213 29.35 28.73 -17.85
CA VAL A 213 29.72 28.50 -19.27
C VAL A 213 28.92 27.50 -20.13
N LYS A 214 27.88 28.06 -20.78
CA LYS A 214 27.45 27.71 -22.14
C LYS A 214 28.33 28.40 -23.19
N LYS A 215 28.76 27.64 -24.21
CA LYS A 215 28.78 27.93 -25.67
C LYS A 215 30.08 27.49 -26.35
N LYS A 216 29.96 26.61 -27.35
CA LYS A 216 30.40 26.87 -28.75
C LYS A 216 29.75 25.85 -29.70
N ALA A 217 29.34 26.35 -30.86
CA ALA A 217 28.73 25.63 -31.96
C ALA A 217 29.77 25.30 -33.06
N GLY A 218 29.47 24.33 -33.92
CA GLY A 218 30.18 24.06 -35.17
C GLY A 218 29.40 23.12 -36.09
N LYS A 219 29.18 23.56 -37.33
CA LYS A 219 28.29 23.07 -38.41
C LYS A 219 29.08 22.19 -39.41
N VAL A 220 28.42 21.36 -40.25
CA VAL A 220 28.56 21.26 -41.74
C VAL A 220 27.69 20.11 -42.30
N VAL A 221 27.10 20.37 -43.48
CA VAL A 221 26.18 19.58 -44.32
C VAL A 221 26.97 18.82 -45.40
N GLY A 222 26.44 17.68 -45.88
CA GLY A 222 26.79 17.09 -47.18
C GLY A 222 25.67 16.16 -47.68
N GLU A 223 25.11 16.48 -48.86
CA GLU A 223 24.10 15.70 -49.61
C GLU A 223 24.77 14.61 -50.48
N GLU A 224 24.10 13.50 -50.77
CA GLU A 224 24.11 12.86 -52.11
C GLU A 224 23.00 11.80 -52.30
N LYS A 225 22.65 11.53 -53.58
CA LYS A 225 21.39 11.03 -54.14
C LYS A 225 21.18 9.49 -54.23
N VAL A 226 19.89 9.16 -54.22
CA VAL A 226 19.04 7.97 -54.50
C VAL A 226 19.43 6.98 -55.63
N LYS A 227 19.05 5.69 -55.47
CA LYS A 227 18.53 4.78 -56.53
C LYS A 227 17.34 3.94 -55.99
N GLU A 228 16.16 4.13 -56.59
CA GLU A 228 14.88 3.42 -56.37
C GLU A 228 14.76 2.20 -57.30
N GLY A 229 14.03 1.15 -56.88
CA GLY A 229 13.65 0.07 -57.81
C GLY A 229 12.91 -1.16 -57.25
N GLU A 230 12.97 -1.40 -55.93
CA GLU A 230 12.06 -2.32 -55.21
C GLU A 230 11.02 -1.53 -54.38
N ALA A 231 10.89 -0.25 -54.74
CA ALA A 231 10.35 0.83 -53.91
C ALA A 231 8.83 0.97 -53.92
N VAL A 232 8.03 0.11 -54.56
CA VAL A 232 6.59 0.39 -54.74
C VAL A 232 5.72 -0.10 -53.58
N GLU A 233 6.02 -1.25 -52.98
CA GLU A 233 5.34 -1.69 -51.73
C GLU A 233 5.98 -1.07 -50.47
N GLU A 234 7.28 -0.74 -50.53
CA GLU A 234 7.93 0.05 -49.48
C GLU A 234 7.55 1.54 -49.53
N MET A 235 7.25 2.15 -50.69
CA MET A 235 6.88 3.58 -50.80
C MET A 235 5.56 3.93 -50.09
N GLU A 236 4.57 3.05 -50.08
CA GLU A 236 3.30 3.34 -49.38
C GLU A 236 3.51 3.32 -47.86
N VAL A 237 4.33 2.39 -47.36
CA VAL A 237 4.71 2.32 -45.94
C VAL A 237 5.69 3.45 -45.55
N GLU A 238 6.63 3.80 -46.42
CA GLU A 238 7.55 4.93 -46.26
C GLU A 238 6.83 6.28 -46.37
N GLY A 239 5.79 6.39 -47.18
CA GLY A 239 4.96 7.59 -47.32
C GLY A 239 4.24 7.90 -46.01
N GLU A 240 3.57 6.92 -45.42
CA GLU A 240 2.92 7.05 -44.12
C GLU A 240 3.93 7.29 -42.98
N GLU A 241 5.08 6.61 -42.98
CA GLU A 241 6.14 6.87 -42.01
C GLU A 241 6.75 8.26 -42.17
N ARG A 242 6.92 8.74 -43.40
CA ARG A 242 7.43 10.08 -43.69
C ARG A 242 6.45 11.15 -43.26
N GLU A 243 5.16 10.97 -43.51
CA GLU A 243 4.11 11.86 -42.99
C GLU A 243 4.06 11.84 -41.45
N LYS A 244 4.25 10.67 -40.80
CA LYS A 244 4.37 10.58 -39.34
C LYS A 244 5.62 11.30 -38.83
N ARG A 245 6.77 11.18 -39.51
CA ARG A 245 8.01 11.88 -39.16
C ARG A 245 7.90 13.39 -39.37
N GLU A 246 7.21 13.83 -40.43
CA GLU A 246 6.94 15.24 -40.71
C GLU A 246 5.99 15.84 -39.68
N ARG A 247 4.91 15.14 -39.30
CA ARG A 247 4.02 15.53 -38.18
C ARG A 247 4.76 15.63 -36.85
N LYS A 248 5.65 14.68 -36.54
CA LYS A 248 6.51 14.71 -35.34
C LYS A 248 7.49 15.89 -35.36
N ALA A 249 8.08 16.18 -36.50
CA ALA A 249 8.97 17.33 -36.67
C ALA A 249 8.20 18.67 -36.53
N GLU A 250 6.96 18.73 -37.02
CA GLU A 250 6.08 19.89 -36.84
C GLU A 250 5.64 20.07 -35.38
N ALA A 251 5.27 18.99 -34.69
CA ALA A 251 4.95 19.00 -33.26
C ALA A 251 6.13 19.54 -32.42
N GLN A 252 7.36 19.15 -32.78
CA GLN A 252 8.56 19.66 -32.13
C GLN A 252 8.78 21.16 -32.36
N ARG A 253 8.53 21.66 -33.59
CA ARG A 253 8.61 23.08 -33.91
C ARG A 253 7.56 23.90 -33.14
N GLU A 254 6.35 23.37 -33.00
CA GLU A 254 5.30 24.00 -32.19
C GLU A 254 5.69 24.03 -30.70
N LYS A 255 6.30 22.95 -30.16
CA LYS A 255 6.87 22.97 -28.80
C LYS A 255 7.92 24.06 -28.62
N GLU A 256 8.82 24.25 -29.58
CA GLU A 256 9.84 25.30 -29.51
C GLU A 256 9.23 26.70 -29.51
N LYS A 257 8.19 26.95 -30.33
CA LYS A 257 7.42 28.21 -30.30
C LYS A 257 6.73 28.42 -28.95
N GLY A 258 6.12 27.37 -28.40
CA GLY A 258 5.54 27.38 -27.05
C GLY A 258 6.56 27.72 -25.97
N ASN A 259 7.75 27.14 -26.03
CA ASN A 259 8.85 27.43 -25.10
C ASN A 259 9.34 28.88 -25.19
N VAL A 260 9.34 29.47 -26.40
CA VAL A 260 9.68 30.88 -26.60
C VAL A 260 8.60 31.80 -26.02
N ALA A 261 7.32 31.46 -26.20
CA ALA A 261 6.18 32.20 -25.62
C ALA A 261 6.18 32.10 -24.09
N TYR A 262 6.44 30.92 -23.54
CA TYR A 262 6.56 30.68 -22.10
C TYR A 262 7.65 31.55 -21.46
N LYS A 263 8.82 31.65 -22.10
CA LYS A 263 9.92 32.55 -21.63
C LYS A 263 9.55 34.03 -21.66
N LYS A 264 8.63 34.43 -22.54
CA LYS A 264 8.09 35.79 -22.61
C LYS A 264 6.93 36.03 -21.64
N LYS A 265 6.55 35.02 -20.83
CA LYS A 265 5.37 35.01 -19.97
C LYS A 265 4.03 35.19 -20.71
N ASP A 266 4.01 34.90 -22.01
CA ASP A 266 2.77 34.84 -22.80
C ASP A 266 2.19 33.44 -22.69
N PHE A 267 1.46 33.21 -21.59
CA PHE A 267 0.98 31.89 -21.20
C PHE A 267 -0.15 31.37 -22.10
N GLU A 268 -1.03 32.24 -22.59
CA GLU A 268 -2.15 31.84 -23.46
C GLU A 268 -1.64 31.34 -24.83
N THR A 269 -0.69 32.06 -25.41
CA THR A 269 -0.07 31.67 -26.68
C THR A 269 0.79 30.41 -26.51
N ALA A 270 1.48 30.26 -25.37
CA ALA A 270 2.22 29.04 -25.04
C ALA A 270 1.30 27.81 -24.93
N ILE A 271 0.16 27.93 -24.25
CA ILE A 271 -0.85 26.85 -24.16
C ILE A 271 -1.39 26.47 -25.54
N GLY A 272 -1.64 27.46 -26.41
CA GLY A 272 -2.08 27.23 -27.79
C GLY A 272 -1.07 26.39 -28.57
N HIS A 273 0.22 26.75 -28.53
CA HIS A 273 1.28 26.01 -29.22
C HIS A 273 1.49 24.59 -28.65
N TYR A 274 1.42 24.40 -27.33
CA TYR A 274 1.52 23.04 -26.77
C TYR A 274 0.29 22.18 -27.05
N SER A 275 -0.89 22.78 -27.18
CA SER A 275 -2.11 22.06 -27.55
C SER A 275 -2.08 21.64 -29.02
N ARG A 276 -1.58 22.50 -29.90
CA ARG A 276 -1.32 22.16 -31.31
C ARG A 276 -0.25 21.08 -31.46
N ALA A 277 0.81 21.11 -30.65
CA ALA A 277 1.81 20.04 -30.62
C ALA A 277 1.19 18.68 -30.22
N LEU A 278 0.26 18.67 -29.25
CA LEU A 278 -0.46 17.46 -28.83
C LEU A 278 -1.46 16.92 -29.86
N GLU A 279 -2.01 17.80 -30.71
CA GLU A 279 -2.87 17.39 -31.83
C GLU A 279 -2.07 16.74 -32.97
N LEU A 280 -0.81 17.16 -33.14
CA LEU A 280 0.10 16.65 -34.16
C LEU A 280 0.81 15.36 -33.74
N ASP A 281 1.21 15.26 -32.48
CA ASP A 281 1.85 14.08 -31.88
C ASP A 281 1.45 13.92 -30.42
N ASP A 282 0.69 12.86 -30.12
CA ASP A 282 0.21 12.54 -28.77
C ASP A 282 1.10 11.50 -28.05
N GLU A 283 2.16 11.01 -28.71
CA GLU A 283 3.11 10.04 -28.14
C GLU A 283 4.14 10.72 -27.22
N ASP A 284 4.54 11.97 -27.50
CA ASP A 284 5.52 12.71 -26.69
C ASP A 284 4.87 13.40 -25.47
N ILE A 285 5.21 12.89 -24.29
CA ILE A 285 4.69 13.37 -22.99
C ILE A 285 5.21 14.77 -22.63
N SER A 286 6.32 15.21 -23.23
CA SER A 286 6.92 16.52 -22.93
C SER A 286 5.98 17.69 -23.23
N PHE A 287 5.03 17.52 -24.17
CA PHE A 287 4.01 18.54 -24.46
C PHE A 287 2.99 18.67 -23.32
N LEU A 288 2.60 17.56 -22.68
CA LEU A 288 1.69 17.56 -21.53
C LEU A 288 2.34 18.21 -20.32
N THR A 289 3.60 17.86 -20.04
CA THR A 289 4.33 18.40 -18.89
C THR A 289 4.64 19.89 -19.04
N ASN A 290 4.99 20.34 -20.25
CA ASN A 290 5.26 21.75 -20.51
C ASN A 290 3.97 22.58 -20.42
N ARG A 291 2.85 22.08 -20.94
CA ARG A 291 1.55 22.75 -20.78
C ARG A 291 1.10 22.80 -19.31
N ALA A 292 1.34 21.73 -18.56
CA ALA A 292 1.04 21.69 -17.13
C ALA A 292 1.87 22.70 -16.34
N ALA A 293 3.16 22.89 -16.69
CA ALA A 293 4.02 23.91 -16.10
C ALA A 293 3.50 25.33 -16.37
N VAL A 294 2.93 25.59 -17.56
CA VAL A 294 2.29 26.88 -17.84
C VAL A 294 1.11 27.15 -16.91
N TYR A 295 0.26 26.14 -16.66
CA TYR A 295 -0.87 26.28 -15.75
C TYR A 295 -0.46 26.47 -14.28
N LEU A 296 0.71 25.96 -13.86
CA LEU A 296 1.27 26.26 -12.54
C LEU A 296 1.70 27.74 -12.43
N GLU A 297 2.36 28.27 -13.46
CA GLU A 297 2.80 29.68 -13.49
C GLU A 297 1.64 30.68 -13.57
N MET A 298 0.49 30.28 -14.13
CA MET A 298 -0.74 31.10 -14.14
C MET A 298 -1.38 31.25 -12.75
N GLY A 299 -0.92 30.51 -11.74
CA GLY A 299 -1.31 30.64 -10.34
C GLY A 299 -2.45 29.73 -9.88
N LYS A 300 -2.83 29.86 -8.60
CA LYS A 300 -3.67 28.91 -7.84
C LYS A 300 -5.01 28.54 -8.49
N GLN A 301 -5.58 29.42 -9.32
CA GLN A 301 -6.86 29.16 -9.99
C GLN A 301 -6.77 28.09 -11.08
N LYS A 302 -5.57 27.84 -11.63
CA LYS A 302 -5.32 26.89 -12.73
C LYS A 302 -4.60 25.61 -12.31
N TYR A 303 -4.38 25.44 -11.01
CA TYR A 303 -3.77 24.23 -10.44
C TYR A 303 -4.57 22.95 -10.70
N PRO A 304 -5.92 22.93 -10.69
CA PRO A 304 -6.67 21.73 -11.04
C PRO A 304 -6.38 21.26 -12.48
N GLU A 305 -6.28 22.19 -13.43
CA GLU A 305 -5.92 21.90 -14.82
C GLU A 305 -4.47 21.41 -14.94
N ALA A 306 -3.52 22.03 -14.21
CA ALA A 306 -2.13 21.56 -14.16
C ALA A 306 -2.03 20.11 -13.64
N VAL A 307 -2.69 19.80 -12.53
CA VAL A 307 -2.71 18.46 -11.92
C VAL A 307 -3.30 17.43 -12.87
N LYS A 308 -4.39 17.78 -13.59
CA LYS A 308 -4.98 16.90 -14.61
C LYS A 308 -3.96 16.52 -15.70
N HIS A 309 -3.20 17.50 -16.19
CA HIS A 309 -2.22 17.28 -17.26
C HIS A 309 -0.98 16.51 -16.78
N TYR A 310 -0.50 16.78 -15.56
CA TYR A 310 0.58 15.98 -14.95
C TYR A 310 0.15 14.54 -14.65
N THR A 311 -1.07 14.34 -14.19
CA THR A 311 -1.61 12.99 -13.92
C THR A 311 -1.72 12.19 -15.21
N GLU A 312 -2.16 12.81 -16.31
CA GLU A 312 -2.21 12.16 -17.62
C GLU A 312 -0.80 11.86 -18.17
N ALA A 313 0.17 12.74 -17.96
CA ALA A 313 1.58 12.48 -18.30
C ALA A 313 2.11 11.23 -17.58
N LEU A 314 1.95 11.18 -16.25
CA LEU A 314 2.34 10.03 -15.42
C LEU A 314 1.60 8.74 -15.81
N ARG A 315 0.33 8.83 -16.23
CA ARG A 315 -0.45 7.68 -16.72
C ARG A 315 0.13 7.13 -18.02
N ARG A 316 0.59 8.00 -18.92
CA ARG A 316 1.16 7.61 -20.22
C ARG A 316 2.57 7.04 -20.08
N ASN A 317 3.39 7.53 -19.15
CA ASN A 317 4.72 6.97 -18.91
C ASN A 317 5.12 6.92 -17.42
N PRO A 318 4.68 5.86 -16.70
CA PRO A 318 4.98 5.70 -15.26
C PRO A 318 6.47 5.52 -14.91
N ARG A 319 7.37 5.44 -15.90
CA ARG A 319 8.77 4.99 -15.75
C ARG A 319 9.82 6.09 -15.92
N ASP A 320 9.47 7.31 -16.34
CA ASP A 320 10.44 8.39 -16.53
C ASP A 320 10.88 9.05 -15.20
N PRO A 321 12.19 9.09 -14.87
CA PRO A 321 12.71 9.73 -13.67
C PRO A 321 12.49 11.26 -13.62
N LYS A 322 12.42 11.96 -14.75
CA LYS A 322 12.16 13.43 -14.79
C LYS A 322 10.72 13.76 -14.40
N GLU A 323 9.79 12.88 -14.75
CA GLU A 323 8.39 12.98 -14.34
C GLU A 323 8.20 12.53 -12.89
N ARG A 324 9.01 11.57 -12.42
CA ARG A 324 9.11 11.23 -10.98
C ARG A 324 9.75 12.36 -10.16
N GLY A 325 10.62 13.17 -10.78
CA GLY A 325 11.19 14.41 -10.23
C GLY A 325 10.23 15.59 -10.18
N MET A 326 9.02 15.50 -10.78
CA MET A 326 7.89 16.41 -10.53
C MET A 326 7.19 16.12 -9.19
N GLN A 327 7.86 15.39 -8.29
CA GLN A 327 7.64 15.46 -6.85
C GLN A 327 8.17 16.80 -6.30
N ASP A 328 7.74 17.91 -6.89
CA ASP A 328 7.95 19.23 -6.32
C ASP A 328 7.31 19.21 -4.91
N PRO A 329 8.01 19.61 -3.84
CA PRO A 329 7.43 19.69 -2.51
C PRO A 329 6.14 20.51 -2.50
N GLU A 330 5.97 21.48 -3.40
CA GLU A 330 4.70 22.21 -3.56
C GLU A 330 3.60 21.34 -4.18
N ILE A 331 3.90 20.50 -5.17
CA ILE A 331 2.94 19.55 -5.76
C ILE A 331 2.66 18.40 -4.80
N GLN A 332 3.64 17.90 -4.05
CA GLN A 332 3.38 16.95 -2.95
C GLN A 332 2.60 17.60 -1.82
N THR A 333 2.83 18.87 -1.50
CA THR A 333 2.03 19.62 -0.53
C THR A 333 0.60 19.77 -1.04
N ILE A 334 0.39 20.07 -2.33
CA ILE A 334 -0.91 20.18 -2.99
C ILE A 334 -1.59 18.79 -3.18
N LEU A 335 -0.84 17.72 -3.40
CA LEU A 335 -1.33 16.32 -3.47
C LEU A 335 -1.54 15.71 -2.08
N SER A 336 -0.86 16.23 -1.05
CA SER A 336 -1.05 15.91 0.37
C SER A 336 -2.13 16.79 1.02
N ASP A 337 -2.49 17.89 0.37
CA ASP A 337 -3.62 18.71 0.73
C ASP A 337 -4.87 17.81 0.66
N PRO A 338 -5.60 17.63 1.78
CA PRO A 338 -6.79 16.77 1.86
C PRO A 338 -7.87 17.08 0.81
N ILE A 339 -7.76 18.23 0.12
CA ILE A 339 -8.66 18.70 -0.91
C ILE A 339 -8.47 17.97 -2.26
N MET A 340 -7.25 17.50 -2.60
CA MET A 340 -6.94 16.97 -3.95
C MET A 340 -6.78 15.44 -4.02
N ARG A 341 -6.50 14.75 -2.91
CA ARG A 341 -6.46 13.27 -2.84
C ARG A 341 -7.87 12.69 -2.75
N GLN A 342 -8.68 12.82 -3.80
CA GLN A 342 -9.81 11.92 -4.10
C GLN A 342 -10.75 11.57 -2.90
N CYS A 343 -10.98 12.48 -1.95
CA CYS A 343 -11.58 12.13 -0.64
C CYS A 343 -13.10 12.36 -0.54
N LYS A 344 -13.84 12.32 -1.66
CA LYS A 344 -15.27 12.61 -1.66
C LYS A 344 -16.11 11.71 -2.56
N MET A 345 -15.83 10.42 -2.65
CA MET A 345 -16.61 9.57 -3.54
C MET A 345 -17.45 8.54 -2.80
N VAL A 346 -18.75 8.55 -3.09
CA VAL A 346 -19.59 7.36 -2.98
C VAL A 346 -19.04 6.35 -3.98
N LYS A 347 -18.53 5.22 -3.51
CA LYS A 347 -17.92 4.18 -4.36
C LYS A 347 -18.99 3.21 -4.84
N LEU A 348 -19.67 2.55 -3.92
CA LEU A 348 -20.70 1.54 -4.20
C LEU A 348 -22.07 2.00 -3.68
N THR A 349 -23.13 1.73 -4.44
CA THR A 349 -24.51 1.90 -3.97
C THR A 349 -25.33 0.66 -4.34
N MET A 350 -25.97 0.05 -3.36
CA MET A 350 -26.81 -1.14 -3.54
C MET A 350 -28.13 -0.97 -2.80
N ILE A 351 -29.21 -1.40 -3.44
CA ILE A 351 -30.56 -1.42 -2.89
C ILE A 351 -31.02 -2.87 -2.86
N ALA A 352 -31.47 -3.35 -1.71
CA ALA A 352 -31.91 -4.72 -1.54
C ALA A 352 -33.18 -4.80 -0.69
N ARG A 353 -33.98 -5.83 -0.93
CA ARG A 353 -35.17 -6.12 -0.11
C ARG A 353 -34.74 -6.83 1.18
N VAL A 354 -35.24 -6.34 2.32
CA VAL A 354 -34.85 -6.82 3.65
C VAL A 354 -35.40 -8.23 3.93
N THR A 355 -36.57 -8.58 3.40
CA THR A 355 -37.24 -9.87 3.73
C THR A 355 -36.46 -11.10 3.25
N ASP A 356 -35.82 -11.01 2.10
CA ASP A 356 -35.12 -12.12 1.44
C ASP A 356 -33.66 -11.81 1.09
N GLY A 357 -33.24 -10.55 1.25
CA GLY A 357 -31.90 -10.10 0.85
C GLY A 357 -31.74 -9.97 -0.66
N LEU A 358 -32.83 -9.93 -1.43
CA LEU A 358 -32.80 -9.87 -2.89
C LEU A 358 -32.30 -8.48 -3.34
N PRO A 359 -31.19 -8.39 -4.12
CA PRO A 359 -30.74 -7.11 -4.66
C PRO A 359 -31.77 -6.61 -5.69
N LEU A 360 -32.23 -5.38 -5.51
CA LEU A 360 -33.25 -4.72 -6.34
C LEU A 360 -32.62 -3.83 -7.41
N ALA A 361 -31.60 -3.06 -7.02
CA ALA A 361 -30.83 -2.19 -7.90
C ALA A 361 -29.39 -2.05 -7.39
N GLU A 362 -28.45 -1.84 -8.31
CA GLU A 362 -27.05 -1.54 -8.02
C GLU A 362 -26.62 -0.41 -8.95
N GLY A 363 -25.92 0.58 -8.39
CA GLY A 363 -25.26 1.59 -9.20
C GLY A 363 -24.05 0.97 -9.88
N LEU A 364 -23.99 1.02 -11.21
CA LEU A 364 -22.83 0.59 -11.98
C LEU A 364 -21.59 1.39 -11.52
N ASP A 365 -20.51 0.66 -11.24
CA ASP A 365 -19.26 1.24 -10.80
C ASP A 365 -18.46 1.69 -12.04
N ASP A 366 -17.94 2.92 -12.01
CA ASP A 366 -16.99 3.38 -13.02
C ASP A 366 -15.68 2.62 -12.76
N GLY A 367 -15.54 1.41 -13.31
CA GLY A 367 -14.53 0.37 -13.03
C GLY A 367 -13.05 0.78 -13.19
N ARG A 368 -12.64 1.85 -12.52
CA ARG A 368 -11.33 2.48 -12.61
C ARG A 368 -10.49 2.29 -11.34
N ASP A 369 -11.07 1.93 -10.19
CA ASP A 369 -10.40 2.16 -8.90
C ASP A 369 -10.32 1.00 -7.90
N GLN A 370 -10.61 -0.27 -8.22
CA GLN A 370 -10.58 -1.27 -7.14
C GLN A 370 -10.17 -2.70 -7.58
N LYS A 371 -8.97 -3.12 -7.18
CA LYS A 371 -8.60 -4.55 -7.11
C LYS A 371 -9.43 -5.32 -6.07
N ASP A 372 -10.07 -4.60 -5.14
CA ASP A 372 -10.82 -5.18 -4.01
C ASP A 372 -12.34 -4.92 -4.06
N ALA A 373 -12.90 -4.34 -5.14
CA ALA A 373 -14.34 -4.03 -5.22
C ALA A 373 -15.21 -5.27 -5.01
N ASP A 374 -14.77 -6.41 -5.55
CA ASP A 374 -15.50 -7.67 -5.43
C ASP A 374 -15.60 -8.15 -3.97
N ILE A 375 -14.56 -7.91 -3.15
CA ILE A 375 -14.55 -8.27 -1.74
C ILE A 375 -15.61 -7.45 -0.98
N TYR A 376 -15.65 -6.13 -1.20
CA TYR A 376 -16.62 -5.26 -0.53
C TYR A 376 -18.05 -5.48 -1.04
N LYS A 377 -18.23 -5.78 -2.33
CA LYS A 377 -19.53 -6.20 -2.89
C LYS A 377 -20.01 -7.50 -2.25
N GLN A 378 -19.12 -8.48 -2.03
CA GLN A 378 -19.46 -9.70 -1.33
C GLN A 378 -19.85 -9.42 0.14
N GLN A 379 -19.11 -8.54 0.83
CA GLN A 379 -19.47 -8.11 2.18
C GLN A 379 -20.84 -7.45 2.24
N ALA A 380 -21.16 -6.54 1.31
CA ALA A 380 -22.48 -5.91 1.22
C ALA A 380 -23.61 -6.95 1.01
N LYS A 381 -23.40 -7.95 0.16
CA LYS A 381 -24.36 -9.07 -0.01
C LYS A 381 -24.52 -9.90 1.27
N MET A 382 -23.44 -10.13 2.01
CA MET A 382 -23.51 -10.80 3.31
C MET A 382 -24.28 -9.96 4.35
N LEU A 383 -24.11 -8.64 4.33
CA LEU A 383 -24.89 -7.72 5.18
C LEU A 383 -26.39 -7.86 4.90
N PHE A 384 -26.81 -7.84 3.63
CA PHE A 384 -28.23 -8.04 3.29
C PHE A 384 -28.77 -9.40 3.74
N LYS A 385 -27.95 -10.46 3.66
CA LYS A 385 -28.31 -11.80 4.14
C LYS A 385 -28.42 -11.90 5.67
N ASN A 386 -27.69 -11.07 6.41
CA ASN A 386 -27.81 -11.01 7.87
C ASN A 386 -29.02 -10.18 8.29
N LEU A 387 -29.29 -9.07 7.58
CA LEU A 387 -30.49 -8.26 7.79
C LEU A 387 -31.77 -9.08 7.54
N SER A 388 -31.79 -9.96 6.53
CA SER A 388 -32.96 -10.83 6.27
C SER A 388 -33.21 -11.91 7.32
N LYS A 389 -32.21 -12.24 8.14
CA LYS A 389 -32.36 -13.15 9.28
C LYS A 389 -32.83 -12.45 10.56
N GLY A 390 -33.16 -11.15 10.49
CA GLY A 390 -33.55 -10.36 11.66
C GLY A 390 -32.39 -9.96 12.58
N GLN A 391 -31.14 -10.12 12.14
CA GLN A 391 -29.97 -9.62 12.87
C GLN A 391 -29.71 -8.16 12.49
N ASN A 392 -29.56 -7.27 13.49
CA ASN A 392 -29.34 -5.82 13.37
C ASN A 392 -30.55 -5.01 12.84
N VAL A 393 -31.45 -4.64 13.75
CA VAL A 393 -32.75 -3.96 13.49
C VAL A 393 -32.64 -2.43 13.44
N ALA A 394 -31.44 -1.86 13.47
CA ALA A 394 -31.29 -0.41 13.46
C ALA A 394 -31.67 0.15 12.09
N SER A 395 -32.64 1.08 12.04
CA SER A 395 -33.10 1.72 10.80
C SER A 395 -32.01 2.55 10.12
N ARG A 396 -31.04 3.07 10.88
CA ARG A 396 -29.84 3.74 10.33
C ARG A 396 -28.59 3.25 11.05
N MET A 397 -27.55 2.87 10.31
CA MET A 397 -26.29 2.41 10.90
C MET A 397 -25.09 2.74 10.01
N SER A 398 -23.96 2.99 10.65
CA SER A 398 -22.64 3.08 10.00
C SER A 398 -21.79 1.88 10.36
N ILE A 399 -21.22 1.21 9.36
CA ILE A 399 -20.40 0.02 9.52
C ILE A 399 -19.01 0.31 8.96
N GLU A 400 -17.98 0.23 9.80
CA GLU A 400 -16.59 0.42 9.36
C GLU A 400 -16.03 -0.85 8.70
N THR A 401 -15.49 -0.73 7.48
CA THR A 401 -14.85 -1.83 6.72
C THR A 401 -13.50 -1.40 6.13
N GLY A 402 -12.41 -1.68 6.86
CA GLY A 402 -11.06 -1.33 6.41
C GLY A 402 -10.92 0.18 6.12
N PRO A 403 -10.56 0.59 4.88
CA PRO A 403 -10.45 1.99 4.49
C PRO A 403 -11.81 2.68 4.20
N TYR A 404 -12.91 1.92 4.11
CA TYR A 404 -14.24 2.42 3.76
C TYR A 404 -15.24 2.30 4.92
N VAL A 405 -16.34 3.03 4.80
CA VAL A 405 -17.49 2.94 5.71
C VAL A 405 -18.74 2.68 4.90
N PHE A 406 -19.49 1.64 5.28
CA PHE A 406 -20.83 1.39 4.78
C PHE A 406 -21.84 2.20 5.60
N TYR A 407 -22.70 2.93 4.93
CA TYR A 407 -23.87 3.56 5.51
C TYR A 407 -25.10 2.87 4.96
N TYR A 408 -26.05 2.53 5.82
CA TYR A 408 -27.33 2.02 5.35
C TYR A 408 -28.51 2.67 6.06
N ILE A 409 -29.62 2.78 5.33
CA ILE A 409 -30.95 3.16 5.82
C ILE A 409 -31.91 2.03 5.47
N ILE A 410 -32.72 1.61 6.44
CA ILE A 410 -33.83 0.69 6.27
C ILE A 410 -35.12 1.48 6.46
N GLU A 411 -35.92 1.52 5.40
CA GLU A 411 -37.28 2.05 5.41
C GLU A 411 -38.23 0.99 4.86
N GLY A 412 -39.32 0.73 5.59
CA GLY A 412 -40.26 -0.33 5.24
C GLY A 412 -39.58 -1.70 5.10
N ARG A 413 -39.58 -2.25 3.88
CA ARG A 413 -38.97 -3.55 3.53
C ARG A 413 -37.74 -3.42 2.62
N VAL A 414 -37.18 -2.23 2.45
CA VAL A 414 -36.04 -1.97 1.58
C VAL A 414 -34.86 -1.42 2.37
N CYS A 415 -33.68 -1.95 2.10
CA CYS A 415 -32.41 -1.45 2.60
C CYS A 415 -31.67 -0.72 1.49
N TYR A 416 -31.31 0.53 1.76
CA TYR A 416 -30.48 1.38 0.92
C TYR A 416 -29.10 1.43 1.53
N LEU A 417 -28.08 0.98 0.80
CA LEU A 417 -26.70 0.89 1.30
C LEU A 417 -25.75 1.63 0.35
N THR A 418 -24.84 2.39 0.92
CA THR A 418 -23.76 3.06 0.19
C THR A 418 -22.41 2.86 0.89
N MET A 419 -21.33 2.80 0.11
CA MET A 419 -19.96 2.72 0.58
C MET A 419 -19.23 4.02 0.25
N CYS A 420 -18.60 4.63 1.25
CA CYS A 420 -17.84 5.87 1.08
C CYS A 420 -16.47 5.76 1.75
N ASP A 421 -15.54 6.62 1.36
CA ASP A 421 -14.28 6.84 2.07
C ASP A 421 -14.53 7.30 3.51
N ARG A 422 -13.64 6.94 4.45
CA ARG A 422 -13.77 7.34 5.87
C ARG A 422 -13.76 8.86 6.08
N SER A 423 -13.12 9.60 5.17
CA SER A 423 -13.09 11.07 5.15
C SER A 423 -14.41 11.71 4.69
N TYR A 424 -15.34 10.94 4.12
CA TYR A 424 -16.58 11.49 3.59
C TYR A 424 -17.57 11.84 4.73
N PRO A 425 -18.16 13.05 4.74
CA PRO A 425 -19.04 13.46 5.81
C PRO A 425 -20.26 12.54 5.97
N LYS A 426 -20.43 11.97 7.17
CA LYS A 426 -21.57 11.10 7.53
C LYS A 426 -22.92 11.73 7.16
N LYS A 427 -23.10 13.03 7.43
CA LYS A 427 -24.33 13.78 7.09
C LYS A 427 -24.65 13.71 5.58
N LEU A 428 -23.65 13.88 4.72
CA LEU A 428 -23.84 13.84 3.27
C LEU A 428 -24.14 12.42 2.76
N ALA A 429 -23.58 11.39 3.40
CA ALA A 429 -23.86 9.99 3.05
C ALA A 429 -25.32 9.61 3.35
N PHE A 430 -25.84 9.98 4.51
CA PHE A 430 -27.23 9.73 4.86
C PHE A 430 -28.20 10.55 4.00
N GLN A 431 -27.87 11.81 3.68
CA GLN A 431 -28.69 12.61 2.77
C GLN A 431 -28.76 11.99 1.37
N TYR A 432 -27.62 11.54 0.84
CA TYR A 432 -27.57 10.83 -0.43
C TYR A 432 -28.50 9.59 -0.43
N LEU A 433 -28.50 8.81 0.66
CA LEU A 433 -29.38 7.65 0.79
C LEU A 433 -30.86 8.05 0.90
N GLU A 434 -31.19 9.15 1.59
CA GLU A 434 -32.55 9.65 1.72
C GLU A 434 -33.13 10.12 0.37
N ASP A 435 -32.33 10.82 -0.44
CA ASP A 435 -32.72 11.23 -1.80
C ASP A 435 -32.97 10.00 -2.70
N LEU A 436 -32.13 8.96 -2.59
CA LEU A 436 -32.33 7.70 -3.30
C LEU A 436 -33.59 6.97 -2.84
N LYS A 437 -33.83 6.91 -1.54
CA LYS A 437 -35.03 6.30 -0.94
C LYS A 437 -36.30 6.97 -1.47
N ASN A 438 -36.40 8.29 -1.34
CA ASN A 438 -37.59 9.04 -1.71
C ASN A 438 -37.92 8.86 -3.20
N GLU A 439 -36.92 8.89 -4.08
CA GLU A 439 -37.14 8.65 -5.51
C GLU A 439 -37.50 7.18 -5.80
N PHE A 440 -36.82 6.22 -5.16
CA PHE A 440 -37.06 4.81 -5.41
C PHE A 440 -38.47 4.39 -4.98
N GLU A 441 -38.94 4.87 -3.83
CA GLU A 441 -40.30 4.64 -3.34
C GLU A 441 -41.34 5.29 -4.25
N ARG A 442 -41.08 6.52 -4.71
CA ARG A 442 -41.97 7.24 -5.63
C ARG A 442 -42.17 6.50 -6.96
N VAL A 443 -41.08 5.97 -7.53
CA VAL A 443 -41.10 5.36 -8.87
C VAL A 443 -41.45 3.88 -8.82
N ASN A 444 -40.95 3.14 -7.83
CA ASN A 444 -40.99 1.67 -7.80
C ASN A 444 -41.77 1.11 -6.60
N GLY A 445 -42.28 1.92 -5.68
CA GLY A 445 -42.92 1.51 -4.42
C GLY A 445 -43.89 0.34 -4.54
N GLY A 446 -44.81 0.40 -5.50
CA GLY A 446 -45.84 -0.63 -5.71
C GLY A 446 -45.35 -1.94 -6.36
N GLN A 447 -44.14 -1.96 -6.93
CA GLN A 447 -43.58 -3.13 -7.65
C GLN A 447 -42.52 -3.89 -6.84
N ILE A 448 -42.13 -3.38 -5.67
CA ILE A 448 -41.07 -3.97 -4.83
C ILE A 448 -41.45 -5.36 -4.34
N GLU A 449 -42.72 -5.61 -4.02
CA GLU A 449 -43.18 -6.91 -3.50
C GLU A 449 -43.31 -7.96 -4.60
N THR A 450 -43.67 -7.55 -5.82
CA THR A 450 -43.86 -8.46 -6.96
C THR A 450 -42.54 -8.84 -7.64
N ALA A 451 -41.45 -8.16 -7.31
CA ALA A 451 -40.12 -8.47 -7.82
C ALA A 451 -39.64 -9.86 -7.33
N SER A 452 -39.44 -10.77 -8.27
CA SER A 452 -38.90 -12.12 -8.05
C SER A 452 -37.49 -12.31 -8.60
N ARG A 453 -37.04 -11.41 -9.50
CA ARG A 453 -35.73 -11.50 -10.16
C ARG A 453 -34.71 -10.57 -9.47
N PRO A 454 -33.47 -11.03 -9.27
CA PRO A 454 -32.37 -10.14 -8.87
C PRO A 454 -32.23 -8.98 -9.86
N TYR A 455 -31.97 -7.79 -9.35
CA TYR A 455 -31.81 -6.57 -10.14
C TYR A 455 -33.04 -6.23 -10.99
N ALA A 456 -34.25 -6.44 -10.48
CA ALA A 456 -35.48 -6.14 -11.22
C ALA A 456 -35.58 -4.66 -11.68
N PHE A 457 -34.90 -3.74 -10.99
CA PHE A 457 -35.01 -2.29 -11.21
C PHE A 457 -33.75 -1.66 -11.81
N ILE A 458 -33.13 -2.31 -12.81
CA ILE A 458 -31.90 -1.81 -13.49
C ILE A 458 -32.06 -0.37 -14.01
N LYS A 459 -33.27 0.02 -14.44
CA LYS A 459 -33.53 1.37 -14.97
C LYS A 459 -33.23 2.48 -13.95
N PHE A 460 -33.27 2.17 -12.65
CA PHE A 460 -32.98 3.13 -11.58
C PHE A 460 -31.49 3.49 -11.50
N ASP A 461 -30.59 2.71 -12.12
CA ASP A 461 -29.14 2.98 -12.17
C ASP A 461 -28.82 4.39 -12.71
N THR A 462 -29.56 4.84 -13.73
CA THR A 462 -29.37 6.19 -14.29
C THR A 462 -29.59 7.29 -13.23
N PHE A 463 -30.56 7.09 -12.34
CA PHE A 463 -30.81 8.02 -11.24
C PHE A 463 -29.70 7.93 -10.20
N ILE A 464 -29.29 6.72 -9.82
CA ILE A 464 -28.17 6.51 -8.88
C ILE A 464 -26.91 7.23 -9.38
N GLN A 465 -26.58 7.12 -10.67
CA GLN A 465 -25.40 7.76 -11.27
C GLN A 465 -25.51 9.30 -11.29
N LYS A 466 -26.69 9.83 -11.67
CA LYS A 466 -26.94 11.28 -11.67
C LYS A 466 -26.83 11.87 -10.27
N THR A 467 -27.47 11.23 -9.29
CA THR A 467 -27.44 11.65 -7.89
C THR A 467 -26.03 11.48 -7.31
N LYS A 468 -25.33 10.38 -7.60
CA LYS A 468 -23.92 10.20 -7.22
C LYS A 468 -23.09 11.37 -7.74
N LYS A 469 -23.22 11.76 -9.00
CA LYS A 469 -22.51 12.90 -9.60
C LYS A 469 -22.84 14.25 -8.92
N LEU A 470 -24.10 14.46 -8.53
CA LEU A 470 -24.51 15.67 -7.82
C LEU A 470 -23.84 15.80 -6.45
N TYR A 471 -23.70 14.68 -5.73
CA TYR A 471 -23.05 14.60 -4.43
C TYR A 471 -21.53 14.54 -4.50
N LEU A 472 -20.93 14.42 -5.70
CA LEU A 472 -19.49 14.57 -5.93
C LEU A 472 -19.06 16.03 -6.07
N ASP A 473 -19.92 16.89 -6.61
CA ASP A 473 -19.57 18.29 -6.87
C ASP A 473 -19.46 19.10 -5.56
N THR A 474 -18.29 19.67 -5.33
CA THR A 474 -17.96 20.42 -4.10
C THR A 474 -18.79 21.72 -3.98
N ARG A 475 -19.30 22.26 -5.10
CA ARG A 475 -20.13 23.48 -5.09
C ARG A 475 -21.55 23.21 -4.58
N THR A 476 -22.14 22.09 -5.00
CA THR A 476 -23.46 21.64 -4.53
C THR A 476 -23.42 21.15 -3.09
N GLN A 477 -22.35 20.48 -2.67
CA GLN A 477 -22.16 20.08 -1.27
C GLN A 477 -22.21 21.26 -0.28
N ARG A 478 -21.61 22.42 -0.62
CA ARG A 478 -21.63 23.61 0.26
C ARG A 478 -23.01 24.26 0.36
N ASN A 479 -23.80 24.18 -0.70
CA ASN A 479 -25.16 24.72 -0.71
C ASN A 479 -26.14 23.78 0.02
N LEU A 480 -26.02 22.46 -0.21
CA LEU A 480 -26.81 21.44 0.50
C LEU A 480 -26.49 21.40 2.00
N ALA A 481 -25.22 21.53 2.38
CA ALA A 481 -24.82 21.55 3.80
C ALA A 481 -25.35 22.77 4.57
N LYS A 482 -25.54 23.92 3.90
CA LYS A 482 -26.13 25.13 4.48
C LYS A 482 -27.66 25.07 4.61
N LEU A 483 -28.31 24.23 3.81
CA LEU A 483 -29.77 24.08 3.80
C LEU A 483 -30.28 23.07 4.84
N ASN A 484 -29.39 22.37 5.57
CA ASN A 484 -29.75 21.14 6.28
C ASN A 484 -29.38 21.16 7.78
N ASP A 485 -29.55 22.31 8.43
CA ASP A 485 -29.39 22.48 9.88
C ASP A 485 -30.37 21.64 10.73
N GLU A 486 -31.25 20.84 10.11
CA GLU A 486 -32.30 20.05 10.76
C GLU A 486 -31.93 18.57 11.06
N LEU A 487 -30.76 18.06 10.69
CA LEU A 487 -30.38 16.66 11.00
C LEU A 487 -29.75 16.50 12.39
N TYR A 488 -30.57 16.70 13.43
CA TYR A 488 -30.23 16.39 14.83
C TYR A 488 -30.02 14.87 15.06
N GLU A 489 -30.58 14.01 14.19
CA GLU A 489 -30.59 12.55 14.33
C GLU A 489 -29.27 11.84 13.94
N VAL A 490 -28.38 12.49 13.18
CA VAL A 490 -27.13 11.83 12.71
C VAL A 490 -26.18 11.47 13.86
N HIS A 491 -26.27 12.19 14.98
CA HIS A 491 -25.43 11.96 16.17
C HIS A 491 -25.78 10.66 16.91
N GLN A 492 -26.99 10.11 16.73
CA GLN A 492 -27.46 8.89 17.39
C GLN A 492 -27.21 7.61 16.57
N ILE A 493 -26.66 7.74 15.36
CA ILE A 493 -26.46 6.61 14.47
C ILE A 493 -25.29 5.76 15.01
N MET A 494 -25.61 4.54 15.45
CA MET A 494 -24.64 3.56 15.94
C MET A 494 -23.56 3.27 14.88
N THR A 495 -22.30 3.28 15.31
CA THR A 495 -21.17 2.83 14.51
C THR A 495 -20.73 1.45 15.00
N ARG A 496 -20.63 0.46 14.12
CA ARG A 496 -20.16 -0.90 14.44
C ARG A 496 -19.09 -1.36 13.46
N ASN A 497 -18.30 -2.34 13.85
CA ASN A 497 -17.29 -2.94 12.97
C ASN A 497 -17.93 -4.00 12.05
N VAL A 498 -17.49 -4.10 10.79
CA VAL A 498 -18.06 -5.06 9.82
C VAL A 498 -17.92 -6.52 10.27
N GLN A 499 -16.83 -6.91 10.93
CA GLN A 499 -16.63 -8.28 11.41
C GLN A 499 -17.61 -8.66 12.52
N GLU A 500 -18.01 -7.70 13.36
CA GLU A 500 -19.04 -7.89 14.41
C GLU A 500 -20.43 -8.03 13.80
N VAL A 501 -20.77 -7.17 12.84
CA VAL A 501 -22.08 -7.21 12.14
C VAL A 501 -22.23 -8.48 11.28
N LEU A 502 -21.12 -8.96 10.72
CA LEU A 502 -21.10 -10.20 9.95
C LEU A 502 -21.03 -11.47 10.83
N GLY A 503 -20.77 -11.35 12.13
CA GLY A 503 -20.65 -12.47 13.06
C GLY A 503 -19.49 -13.43 12.72
N VAL A 504 -18.47 -12.94 12.02
CA VAL A 504 -17.35 -13.76 11.53
C VAL A 504 -16.42 -14.14 12.69
N GLY A 505 -16.21 -13.23 13.65
CA GLY A 505 -15.43 -13.51 14.86
C GLY A 505 -16.02 -14.65 15.68
N GLU A 506 -17.33 -14.62 15.94
CA GLU A 506 -18.01 -15.63 16.76
C GLU A 506 -17.96 -17.03 16.13
N LYS A 507 -18.02 -17.13 14.79
CA LYS A 507 -17.87 -18.40 14.07
C LYS A 507 -16.45 -18.93 14.09
N LEU A 508 -15.44 -18.06 13.96
CA LEU A 508 -14.04 -18.44 14.07
C LEU A 508 -13.70 -18.95 15.48
N ASP A 509 -14.25 -18.31 16.50
CA ASP A 509 -14.10 -18.74 17.89
C ASP A 509 -14.76 -20.10 18.14
N GLN A 510 -15.96 -20.33 17.59
CA GLN A 510 -16.62 -21.64 17.66
C GLN A 510 -15.80 -22.74 16.96
N VAL A 511 -15.21 -22.47 15.79
CA VAL A 511 -14.36 -23.44 15.07
C VAL A 511 -13.07 -23.72 15.81
N SER A 512 -12.43 -22.70 16.39
CA SER A 512 -11.23 -22.84 17.22
C SER A 512 -11.52 -23.68 18.48
N GLN A 513 -12.66 -23.43 19.13
CA GLN A 513 -13.13 -24.23 20.26
C GLN A 513 -13.44 -25.68 19.86
N LEU A 514 -14.03 -25.91 18.69
CA LEU A 514 -14.29 -27.27 18.19
C LEU A 514 -12.98 -28.02 17.91
N SER A 515 -12.01 -27.35 17.27
CA SER A 515 -10.70 -27.92 16.94
C SER A 515 -9.88 -28.30 18.18
N SER A 516 -9.87 -27.42 19.18
CA SER A 516 -9.21 -27.69 20.46
C SER A 516 -9.87 -28.85 21.22
N ARG A 517 -11.21 -28.91 21.24
CA ARG A 517 -11.95 -30.06 21.81
C ARG A 517 -11.61 -31.37 21.09
N LEU A 518 -11.70 -31.42 19.76
CA LEU A 518 -11.39 -32.62 18.97
C LEU A 518 -9.95 -33.11 19.17
N THR A 519 -8.99 -32.19 19.26
CA THR A 519 -7.58 -32.53 19.52
C THR A 519 -7.39 -33.12 20.92
N SER A 520 -8.06 -32.53 21.93
CA SER A 520 -8.01 -33.03 23.30
C SER A 520 -8.66 -34.41 23.44
N GLU A 521 -9.81 -34.63 22.82
CA GLU A 521 -10.49 -35.92 22.81
C GLU A 521 -9.67 -36.98 22.08
N SER A 522 -9.07 -36.64 20.93
CA SER A 522 -8.18 -37.55 20.19
C SER A 522 -7.00 -38.02 21.03
N ARG A 523 -6.42 -37.12 21.84
CA ARG A 523 -5.34 -37.47 22.76
C ARG A 523 -5.82 -38.43 23.86
N ILE A 524 -7.00 -38.16 24.43
CA ILE A 524 -7.61 -39.05 25.44
C ILE A 524 -7.88 -40.44 24.84
N TYR A 525 -8.37 -40.53 23.60
CA TYR A 525 -8.60 -41.81 22.94
C TYR A 525 -7.29 -42.56 22.65
N ALA A 526 -6.24 -41.84 22.24
CA ALA A 526 -4.92 -42.43 22.03
C ALA A 526 -4.32 -43.00 23.32
N ASP A 527 -4.46 -42.29 24.44
CA ASP A 527 -3.97 -42.76 25.74
C ASP A 527 -4.80 -43.93 26.26
N LYS A 528 -6.13 -43.90 26.12
CA LYS A 528 -7.01 -45.05 26.43
C LYS A 528 -6.66 -46.28 25.58
N ALA A 529 -6.32 -46.10 24.31
CA ALA A 529 -5.92 -47.20 23.44
C ALA A 529 -4.59 -47.84 23.89
N LYS A 530 -3.64 -47.03 24.37
CA LYS A 530 -2.38 -47.55 24.94
C LYS A 530 -2.64 -48.34 26.23
N ASP A 531 -3.50 -47.84 27.11
CA ASP A 531 -3.86 -48.54 28.34
C ASP A 531 -4.56 -49.87 28.06
N LEU A 532 -5.51 -49.89 27.12
CA LEU A 532 -6.17 -51.11 26.65
C LEU A 532 -5.16 -52.11 26.07
N ASN A 533 -4.20 -51.64 25.26
CA ASN A 533 -3.16 -52.50 24.71
C ASN A 533 -2.25 -53.07 25.81
N ARG A 534 -1.89 -52.26 26.82
CA ARG A 534 -1.10 -52.71 27.97
C ARG A 534 -1.85 -53.75 28.80
N GLN A 535 -3.15 -53.55 29.05
CA GLN A 535 -3.99 -54.52 29.74
C GLN A 535 -4.14 -55.83 28.96
N ALA A 536 -4.30 -55.76 27.65
CA ALA A 536 -4.34 -56.94 26.78
C ALA A 536 -3.01 -57.71 26.84
N LEU A 537 -1.88 -57.00 26.81
CA LEU A 537 -0.55 -57.60 26.94
C LEU A 537 -0.36 -58.30 28.29
N ILE A 538 -0.75 -57.63 29.39
CA ILE A 538 -0.70 -58.22 30.74
C ILE A 538 -1.56 -59.47 30.82
N ARG A 539 -2.81 -59.43 30.33
CA ARG A 539 -3.69 -60.62 30.31
C ARG A 539 -3.09 -61.78 29.52
N LYS A 540 -2.38 -61.50 28.43
CA LYS A 540 -1.76 -62.53 27.58
C LYS A 540 -0.54 -63.19 28.25
N TRP A 541 0.30 -62.42 28.94
CA TRP A 541 1.59 -62.90 29.43
C TRP A 541 1.64 -63.21 30.93
N ALA A 542 0.74 -62.65 31.74
CA ALA A 542 0.74 -62.87 33.19
C ALA A 542 0.61 -64.36 33.60
N PRO A 543 -0.26 -65.19 32.98
CA PRO A 543 -0.34 -66.62 33.32
C PRO A 543 0.96 -67.36 33.03
N VAL A 544 1.62 -67.04 31.91
CA VAL A 544 2.90 -67.64 31.51
C VAL A 544 4.00 -67.30 32.51
N ALA A 545 4.07 -66.02 32.93
CA ALA A 545 5.04 -65.58 33.93
C ALA A 545 4.84 -66.24 35.30
N ILE A 546 3.58 -66.44 35.72
CA ILE A 546 3.26 -67.14 36.98
C ILE A 546 3.74 -68.60 36.94
N VAL A 547 3.48 -69.31 35.85
CA VAL A 547 3.92 -70.71 35.69
C VAL A 547 5.44 -70.82 35.75
N ILE A 548 6.16 -69.94 35.04
CA ILE A 548 7.63 -69.90 35.08
C ILE A 548 8.12 -69.60 36.50
N GLY A 549 7.50 -68.66 37.21
CA GLY A 549 7.84 -68.34 38.60
C GLY A 549 7.68 -69.52 39.55
N ILE A 550 6.60 -70.30 39.42
CA ILE A 550 6.36 -71.51 40.22
C ILE A 550 7.43 -72.56 39.93
N VAL A 551 7.77 -72.79 38.65
CA VAL A 551 8.81 -73.75 38.26
C VAL A 551 10.18 -73.36 38.85
N LEU A 552 10.54 -72.07 38.77
CA LEU A 552 11.78 -71.57 39.36
C LEU A 552 11.79 -71.69 40.88
N LEU A 553 10.66 -71.45 41.55
CA LEU A 553 10.53 -71.59 43.00
C LEU A 553 10.67 -73.05 43.43
N LEU A 554 10.03 -73.98 42.72
CA LEU A 554 10.20 -75.42 42.97
C LEU A 554 11.65 -75.87 42.76
N PHE A 555 12.30 -75.35 41.72
CA PHE A 555 13.73 -75.62 41.47
C PHE A 555 14.61 -75.08 42.60
N TRP A 556 14.33 -73.86 43.07
CA TRP A 556 15.07 -73.24 44.17
C TRP A 556 14.87 -73.99 45.51
N VAL A 557 13.64 -74.42 45.81
CA VAL A 557 13.34 -75.22 47.01
C VAL A 557 14.04 -76.58 46.95
N LYS A 558 14.02 -77.25 45.78
CA LYS A 558 14.72 -78.53 45.57
C LYS A 558 16.24 -78.39 45.80
N MET A 559 16.85 -77.32 45.30
CA MET A 559 18.28 -77.03 45.48
C MET A 559 18.68 -76.75 46.93
N LYS A 560 17.74 -76.42 47.81
CA LYS A 560 18.01 -76.03 49.20
C LYS A 560 17.70 -77.13 50.22
N ILE A 561 16.86 -78.11 49.85
CA ILE A 561 16.42 -79.21 50.72
C ILE A 561 17.24 -80.49 50.50
N TRP A 562 18.02 -80.59 49.42
CA TRP A 562 18.87 -81.74 49.11
C TRP A 562 20.36 -81.44 49.27
#